data_AF-A0A388QMN3-F1
#
_entry.id   AF-A0A388QMN3-F1
#
_cell.length_a   1.000
_cell.length_b   1.000
_cell.length_c   1.000
_cell.angle_alpha   90.00
_cell.angle_beta   90.00
_cell.angle_gamma   90.00
#
_symmetry.space_group_name_H-M   'P 1'
#
loop_
_entity.id
_entity.type
_entity.pdbx_description
1 polymer ?
#
loop_
_entity_poly.entity_id
_entity_poly.type
_entity_poly.pdbx_seq_one_letter_code
_entity_poly.pdbx_strand_id
1 'polypeptide(L)'
;MKIAFLALPVMAILIFGTIPLPYAAAQFQAGGVSLPGDPTWFAGKGLKKGDFFSYSMCHVDYKECSPFEMDIWIKGDTKSGTEDKWLTEVVVYDGNKVIKGEMDLGKLAPEPSGGSTDLSVYRGAFKSSIVWLSAFANGYDDGGAKGPKKFSQKSWGKIGNIGGEQIIPTSIEKVTVKAGTYDTVLVTWKTGGAVSKVWVVDGFPFPVKAQAYTHVSSGIPPPEYKFELLEYKQNVQQDPFTDILSDTANPELKNCPKTDSLTTSIKKPTEKFSYQIHAYYSPEYPVQGCPMKWQFDFLSKYHDTEFLNQVQYDLIVVDDKFTLPPLRSVAKDQGYDYLYSPSGLSTIDMIVQQPPGTAHFVVYVYGLAPQGIVPSSPLDYLIIDLPISAKTGSSDNPSQNIPAWIKTNAKWWAEGKIDDNSFVQGIQFLIKERIMKIPQTAQGSGSGSNQIPAWIKTNAKWWAEGKIDDNSFVQGIQFLIKEGIMKIPQAAQDSESSGYVPQNLFD
;
A
#
# COMPACT_ATOMS: atom_id res chain seq x y z
N MET A 1 43.03 92.09 32.62
CA MET A 1 42.51 91.61 31.33
C MET A 1 42.79 90.11 31.26
N LYS A 2 41.87 89.28 31.77
CA LYS A 2 41.99 87.81 31.82
C LYS A 2 40.90 87.25 30.91
N ILE A 3 41.33 86.54 29.87
CA ILE A 3 40.49 85.97 28.82
C ILE A 3 39.76 84.77 29.42
N ALA A 4 38.43 84.83 29.44
CA ALA A 4 37.56 83.76 29.90
C ALA A 4 37.01 82.97 28.70
N PHE A 5 37.13 81.65 28.80
CA PHE A 5 36.61 80.63 27.89
C PHE A 5 35.09 80.77 27.70
N LEU A 6 34.63 80.70 26.46
CA LEU A 6 33.21 80.50 26.13
C LEU A 6 33.02 79.06 25.64
N ALA A 7 32.31 78.28 26.44
CA ALA A 7 31.83 76.95 26.08
C ALA A 7 30.57 77.08 25.20
N LEU A 8 30.54 76.38 24.08
CA LEU A 8 29.35 76.20 23.24
C LEU A 8 28.85 74.75 23.37
N PRO A 9 27.56 74.52 23.65
CA PRO A 9 27.01 73.20 23.91
C PRO A 9 26.75 72.43 22.60
N VAL A 10 27.12 71.15 22.59
CA VAL A 10 26.77 70.18 21.54
C VAL A 10 25.32 69.75 21.76
N MET A 11 24.42 70.19 20.89
CA MET A 11 23.03 69.76 20.88
C MET A 11 22.91 68.57 19.91
N ALA A 12 22.81 67.36 20.45
CA ALA A 12 22.58 66.14 19.68
C ALA A 12 21.13 66.12 19.18
N ILE A 13 20.95 66.18 17.86
CA ILE A 13 19.64 66.01 17.22
C ILE A 13 19.35 64.51 17.17
N LEU A 14 18.43 64.05 18.02
CA LEU A 14 17.83 62.72 17.97
C LEU A 14 16.87 62.66 16.77
N ILE A 15 17.32 62.05 15.67
CA ILE A 15 16.48 61.72 14.53
C ILE A 15 15.69 60.46 14.91
N PHE A 16 14.41 60.61 15.25
CA PHE A 16 13.47 59.49 15.29
C PHE A 16 13.22 59.01 13.87
N GLY A 17 13.98 58.01 13.42
CA GLY A 17 13.66 57.25 12.22
C GLY A 17 12.41 56.44 12.48
N THR A 18 11.28 56.82 11.89
CA THR A 18 10.11 55.96 11.79
C THR A 18 10.46 54.80 10.86
N ILE A 19 10.70 53.62 11.44
CA ILE A 19 10.83 52.38 10.68
C ILE A 19 9.43 52.09 10.10
N PRO A 20 9.24 52.07 8.77
CA PRO A 20 7.99 51.60 8.22
C PRO A 20 7.87 50.11 8.58
N LEU A 21 6.86 49.76 9.38
CA LEU A 21 6.43 48.39 9.55
C LEU A 21 6.20 47.78 8.15
N PRO A 22 6.66 46.56 7.87
CA PRO A 22 6.40 45.92 6.59
C PRO A 22 4.89 45.78 6.44
N TYR A 23 4.29 46.57 5.55
CA TYR A 23 2.95 46.32 5.05
C TYR A 23 2.97 44.91 4.43
N ALA A 24 2.23 43.98 5.04
CA ALA A 24 1.86 42.74 4.37
C ALA A 24 0.91 43.10 3.22
N ALA A 25 1.49 43.43 2.07
CA ALA A 25 0.73 43.53 0.83
C ALA A 25 0.24 42.11 0.49
N ALA A 26 -1.07 41.93 0.39
CA ALA A 26 -1.65 40.75 -0.24
C ALA A 26 -1.00 40.60 -1.62
N GLN A 27 -0.21 39.54 -1.80
CA GLN A 27 0.48 39.29 -3.06
C GLN A 27 -0.59 38.96 -4.11
N PHE A 28 -0.96 39.95 -4.94
CA PHE A 28 -1.88 39.74 -6.05
C PHE A 28 -1.27 38.72 -7.01
N GLN A 29 -1.71 37.47 -6.94
CA GLN A 29 -1.49 36.51 -8.02
C GLN A 29 -2.40 36.93 -9.17
N ALA A 30 -1.81 37.53 -10.21
CA ALA A 30 -2.53 37.81 -11.44
C ALA A 30 -2.94 36.47 -12.06
N GLY A 31 -4.24 36.27 -12.22
CA GLY A 31 -4.82 35.07 -12.76
C GLY A 31 -5.71 35.32 -13.95
N GLY A 32 -5.99 34.26 -14.68
CA GLY A 32 -6.80 34.27 -15.89
C GLY A 32 -5.94 34.36 -17.14
N VAL A 33 -6.26 33.55 -18.15
CA VAL A 33 -5.67 33.59 -19.49
C VAL A 33 -6.77 33.75 -20.53
N SER A 34 -6.45 34.45 -21.63
CA SER A 34 -7.41 34.66 -22.71
C SER A 34 -7.20 33.62 -23.80
N LEU A 35 -8.22 32.79 -24.03
CA LEU A 35 -8.32 31.95 -25.23
C LEU A 35 -9.36 32.54 -26.20
N PRO A 36 -9.23 32.31 -27.52
CA PRO A 36 -10.24 32.72 -28.48
C PRO A 36 -11.64 32.22 -28.09
N GLY A 37 -12.61 33.14 -28.00
CA GLY A 37 -13.99 32.80 -27.64
C GLY A 37 -14.24 32.60 -26.13
N ASP A 38 -13.22 32.75 -25.28
CA ASP A 38 -13.32 32.62 -23.81
C ASP A 38 -14.11 31.38 -23.34
N PRO A 39 -13.69 30.18 -23.76
CA PRO A 39 -14.41 28.94 -23.50
C PRO A 39 -14.40 28.60 -22.00
N THR A 40 -15.42 27.85 -21.60
CA THR A 40 -15.50 27.24 -20.27
C THR A 40 -14.84 25.87 -20.26
N TRP A 41 -14.36 25.45 -19.11
CA TRP A 41 -13.87 24.11 -18.84
C TRP A 41 -14.45 23.58 -17.53
N PHE A 42 -14.68 22.27 -17.51
CA PHE A 42 -14.96 21.51 -16.31
C PHE A 42 -14.47 20.08 -16.51
N ALA A 43 -14.13 19.37 -15.44
CA ALA A 43 -13.70 17.99 -15.54
C ALA A 43 -14.83 17.13 -16.12
N GLY A 44 -14.56 16.38 -17.18
CA GLY A 44 -15.54 15.58 -17.92
C GLY A 44 -16.22 16.32 -19.07
N LYS A 45 -15.92 17.61 -19.31
CA LYS A 45 -16.49 18.35 -20.44
C LYS A 45 -16.08 17.70 -21.77
N GLY A 46 -17.07 17.31 -22.56
CA GLY A 46 -16.85 16.69 -23.87
C GLY A 46 -16.57 15.18 -23.82
N LEU A 47 -16.64 14.55 -22.63
CA LEU A 47 -16.53 13.11 -22.47
C LEU A 47 -17.65 12.38 -23.22
N LYS A 48 -17.31 11.32 -23.95
CA LYS A 48 -18.23 10.54 -24.77
C LYS A 48 -18.07 9.05 -24.53
N LYS A 49 -19.14 8.30 -24.84
CA LYS A 49 -19.07 6.85 -24.96
C LYS A 49 -17.99 6.46 -25.98
N GLY A 50 -17.16 5.49 -25.63
CA GLY A 50 -16.05 5.01 -26.45
C GLY A 50 -14.77 5.83 -26.31
N ASP A 51 -14.74 6.87 -25.48
CA ASP A 51 -13.47 7.51 -25.12
C ASP A 51 -12.63 6.55 -24.26
N PHE A 52 -11.35 6.44 -24.60
CA PHE A 52 -10.35 5.64 -23.91
C PHE A 52 -9.19 6.53 -23.48
N PHE A 53 -8.76 6.40 -22.23
CA PHE A 53 -7.62 7.11 -21.65
C PHE A 53 -6.69 6.11 -21.00
N SER A 54 -5.38 6.30 -21.15
CA SER A 54 -4.37 5.61 -20.35
C SER A 54 -3.54 6.66 -19.62
N TYR A 55 -3.35 6.49 -18.32
CA TYR A 55 -2.58 7.40 -17.47
C TYR A 55 -1.50 6.65 -16.71
N SER A 56 -0.30 7.22 -16.62
CA SER A 56 0.65 6.89 -15.55
C SER A 56 0.42 7.88 -14.44
N MET A 57 0.19 7.41 -13.21
CA MET A 57 -0.14 8.27 -12.09
C MET A 57 0.35 7.75 -10.74
N CYS A 58 0.45 8.64 -9.77
CA CYS A 58 0.69 8.31 -8.37
C CYS A 58 -0.09 9.25 -7.45
N HIS A 59 -0.31 8.83 -6.20
CA HIS A 59 -0.92 9.65 -5.17
C HIS A 59 -0.28 9.35 -3.80
N VAL A 60 -0.13 10.34 -2.92
CA VAL A 60 0.57 10.20 -1.63
C VAL A 60 -0.11 9.20 -0.70
N ASP A 61 -1.44 9.21 -0.66
CA ASP A 61 -2.25 8.22 0.08
C ASP A 61 -2.14 6.80 -0.50
N TYR A 62 -1.41 6.62 -1.60
CA TYR A 62 -1.16 5.35 -2.24
C TYR A 62 0.34 5.06 -2.37
N LYS A 63 0.86 4.20 -1.48
CA LYS A 63 2.26 3.76 -1.48
C LYS A 63 3.26 4.93 -1.65
N GLU A 64 3.04 6.04 -0.93
CA GLU A 64 3.89 7.24 -0.96
C GLU A 64 4.11 7.85 -2.37
N CYS A 65 3.08 7.84 -3.22
CA CYS A 65 3.18 8.25 -4.63
C CYS A 65 4.08 7.31 -5.47
N SER A 66 4.02 6.00 -5.21
CA SER A 66 4.50 5.00 -6.16
C SER A 66 3.65 5.04 -7.45
N PRO A 67 4.27 5.03 -8.65
CA PRO A 67 3.54 5.10 -9.90
C PRO A 67 2.83 3.79 -10.23
N PHE A 68 1.63 3.91 -10.80
CA PHE A 68 0.88 2.83 -11.42
C PHE A 68 0.23 3.36 -12.71
N GLU A 69 -0.17 2.46 -13.61
CA GLU A 69 -0.91 2.82 -14.81
C GLU A 69 -2.40 2.51 -14.64
N MET A 70 -3.25 3.38 -15.18
CA MET A 70 -4.69 3.23 -15.16
C MET A 70 -5.25 3.50 -16.55
N ASP A 71 -5.83 2.46 -17.14
CA ASP A 71 -6.59 2.52 -18.38
C ASP A 71 -8.08 2.65 -18.06
N ILE A 72 -8.75 3.55 -18.77
CA ILE A 72 -10.11 4.00 -18.49
C ILE A 72 -10.87 4.02 -19.81
N TRP A 73 -11.91 3.19 -19.94
CA TRP A 73 -12.76 3.16 -21.12
C TRP A 73 -14.20 3.50 -20.77
N ILE A 74 -14.76 4.52 -21.42
CA ILE A 74 -16.16 4.94 -21.23
C ILE A 74 -17.07 3.97 -21.99
N LYS A 75 -17.39 2.84 -21.36
CA LYS A 75 -18.18 1.74 -21.90
C LYS A 75 -19.60 2.16 -22.29
N GLY A 76 -20.24 3.00 -21.49
CA GLY A 76 -21.61 3.45 -21.75
C GLY A 76 -22.24 4.15 -20.56
N ASP A 77 -23.54 3.93 -20.38
CA ASP A 77 -24.34 4.58 -19.35
C ASP A 77 -24.76 3.55 -18.28
N THR A 78 -24.88 4.02 -17.04
CA THR A 78 -25.47 3.28 -15.92
C THR A 78 -26.35 4.21 -15.10
N LYS A 79 -27.19 3.64 -14.22
CA LYS A 79 -28.04 4.40 -13.30
C LYS A 79 -27.72 4.04 -11.86
N SER A 80 -27.58 5.06 -11.04
CA SER A 80 -27.42 4.92 -9.58
C SER A 80 -28.53 5.73 -8.91
N GLY A 81 -29.60 5.06 -8.48
CA GLY A 81 -30.82 5.73 -8.05
C GLY A 81 -31.48 6.46 -9.22
N THR A 82 -31.60 7.79 -9.13
CA THR A 82 -32.18 8.63 -10.19
C THR A 82 -31.14 9.32 -11.07
N GLU A 83 -29.85 9.16 -10.79
CA GLU A 83 -28.77 9.83 -11.51
C GLU A 83 -28.25 8.95 -12.66
N ASP A 84 -28.17 9.53 -13.87
CA ASP A 84 -27.50 8.93 -15.02
C ASP A 84 -25.99 9.15 -14.91
N LYS A 85 -25.22 8.07 -15.01
CA LYS A 85 -23.77 8.05 -14.84
C LYS A 85 -23.09 7.39 -16.04
N TRP A 86 -21.80 7.63 -16.19
CA TRP A 86 -20.95 6.87 -17.09
C TRP A 86 -20.61 5.52 -16.44
N LEU A 87 -20.93 4.43 -17.13
CA LEU A 87 -20.34 3.13 -16.85
C LEU A 87 -18.96 3.11 -17.49
N THR A 88 -17.94 2.94 -16.66
CA THR A 88 -16.54 2.96 -17.08
C THR A 88 -15.91 1.63 -16.75
N GLU A 89 -15.22 1.03 -17.71
CA GLU A 89 -14.39 -0.14 -17.48
C GLU A 89 -12.95 0.32 -17.28
N VAL A 90 -12.27 -0.28 -16.31
CA VAL A 90 -10.96 0.18 -15.86
C VAL A 90 -10.04 -1.00 -15.67
N VAL A 91 -8.80 -0.82 -16.13
CA VAL A 91 -7.69 -1.72 -15.83
C VAL A 91 -6.60 -0.93 -15.14
N VAL A 92 -6.10 -1.46 -14.03
CA VAL A 92 -4.96 -0.90 -13.30
C VAL A 92 -3.79 -1.85 -13.41
N TYR A 93 -2.62 -1.32 -13.75
CA TYR A 93 -1.34 -2.01 -13.73
C TYR A 93 -0.47 -1.38 -12.63
N ASP A 94 -0.27 -2.12 -11.55
CA ASP A 94 0.50 -1.69 -10.38
C ASP A 94 1.65 -2.69 -10.16
N GLY A 95 2.80 -2.37 -10.76
CA GLY A 95 3.89 -3.34 -10.89
C GLY A 95 3.44 -4.58 -11.66
N ASN A 96 3.52 -5.75 -11.03
CA ASN A 96 3.07 -7.01 -11.62
C ASN A 96 1.58 -7.31 -11.35
N LYS A 97 0.88 -6.43 -10.65
CA LYS A 97 -0.53 -6.60 -10.30
C LYS A 97 -1.41 -6.02 -11.40
N VAL A 98 -2.39 -6.78 -11.86
CA VAL A 98 -3.38 -6.34 -12.85
C VAL A 98 -4.78 -6.46 -12.26
N ILE A 99 -5.50 -5.35 -12.18
CA ILE A 99 -6.88 -5.32 -11.66
C ILE A 99 -7.80 -4.77 -12.73
N LYS A 100 -8.74 -5.59 -13.19
CA LYS A 100 -9.83 -5.17 -14.08
C LYS A 100 -11.12 -5.04 -13.28
N GLY A 101 -11.88 -3.98 -13.52
CA GLY A 101 -13.18 -3.77 -12.90
C GLY A 101 -13.94 -2.60 -13.51
N GLU A 102 -15.01 -2.19 -12.85
CA GLU A 102 -15.86 -1.08 -13.30
C GLU A 102 -15.81 0.09 -12.32
N MET A 103 -16.05 1.31 -12.82
CA MET A 103 -16.26 2.54 -12.06
C MET A 103 -17.49 3.28 -12.59
N ASP A 104 -18.30 3.80 -11.66
CA ASP A 104 -19.45 4.66 -12.00
C ASP A 104 -19.06 6.12 -11.82
N LEU A 105 -18.98 6.88 -12.91
CA LEU A 105 -18.59 8.30 -12.91
C LEU A 105 -19.80 9.21 -13.15
N GLY A 106 -19.93 10.29 -12.37
CA GLY A 106 -20.98 11.29 -12.64
C GLY A 106 -20.82 11.97 -14.01
N LYS A 107 -21.94 12.34 -14.65
CA LYS A 107 -21.89 12.99 -15.98
C LYS A 107 -21.48 14.46 -15.93
N LEU A 108 -21.89 15.17 -14.88
CA LEU A 108 -21.58 16.59 -14.69
C LEU A 108 -20.35 16.81 -13.81
N ALA A 109 -20.04 15.84 -12.94
CA ALA A 109 -18.79 15.79 -12.19
C ALA A 109 -18.34 14.31 -12.21
N PRO A 110 -17.28 13.96 -12.95
CA PRO A 110 -16.84 12.57 -13.14
C PRO A 110 -16.12 12.00 -11.92
N GLU A 111 -16.63 12.29 -10.73
CA GLU A 111 -16.19 11.66 -9.50
C GLU A 111 -16.68 10.20 -9.47
N PRO A 112 -15.80 9.24 -9.14
CA PRO A 112 -16.22 7.86 -8.95
C PRO A 112 -17.09 7.74 -7.70
N SER A 113 -18.24 7.08 -7.84
CA SER A 113 -19.23 6.91 -6.77
C SER A 113 -19.72 5.47 -6.60
N GLY A 114 -19.22 4.55 -7.44
CA GLY A 114 -19.60 3.14 -7.47
C GLY A 114 -18.59 2.29 -8.25
N GLY A 115 -18.92 1.02 -8.46
CA GLY A 115 -18.09 0.04 -9.18
C GLY A 115 -17.37 -0.99 -8.30
N SER A 116 -16.43 -1.73 -8.88
CA SER A 116 -15.75 -2.89 -8.27
C SER A 116 -14.98 -2.53 -6.98
N THR A 117 -15.10 -3.36 -5.94
CA THR A 117 -14.46 -3.14 -4.64
C THR A 117 -12.94 -3.21 -4.70
N ASP A 118 -12.39 -4.03 -5.57
CA ASP A 118 -10.93 -4.22 -5.71
C ASP A 118 -10.23 -2.98 -6.28
N LEU A 119 -10.98 -2.09 -6.93
CA LEU A 119 -10.50 -0.81 -7.43
C LEU A 119 -10.60 0.32 -6.40
N SER A 120 -11.07 0.07 -5.17
CA SER A 120 -11.42 1.13 -4.21
C SER A 120 -10.31 2.16 -3.96
N VAL A 121 -9.08 1.68 -3.72
CA VAL A 121 -7.93 2.56 -3.46
C VAL A 121 -7.54 3.37 -4.70
N TYR A 122 -7.56 2.73 -5.88
CA TYR A 122 -7.25 3.38 -7.15
C TYR A 122 -8.33 4.38 -7.58
N ARG A 123 -9.61 4.11 -7.29
CA ARG A 123 -10.71 5.09 -7.42
C ARG A 123 -10.47 6.32 -6.56
N GLY A 124 -10.00 6.13 -5.32
CA GLY A 124 -9.61 7.22 -4.44
C GLY A 124 -8.50 8.07 -5.04
N ALA A 125 -7.44 7.44 -5.55
CA ALA A 125 -6.35 8.13 -6.22
C ALA A 125 -6.84 8.90 -7.46
N PHE A 126 -7.65 8.29 -8.33
CA PHE A 126 -8.25 8.95 -9.50
C PHE A 126 -9.10 10.17 -9.09
N LYS A 127 -9.98 9.99 -8.09
CA LYS A 127 -10.85 11.04 -7.56
C LYS A 127 -10.06 12.25 -7.05
N SER A 128 -9.02 11.99 -6.27
CA SER A 128 -8.21 13.02 -5.63
C SER A 128 -7.09 13.58 -6.52
N SER A 129 -6.98 13.14 -7.79
CA SER A 129 -5.93 13.62 -8.71
C SER A 129 -6.43 14.03 -10.10
N ILE A 130 -6.99 13.13 -10.92
CA ILE A 130 -7.39 13.48 -12.30
C ILE A 130 -8.64 14.36 -12.30
N VAL A 131 -9.61 14.06 -11.43
CA VAL A 131 -10.92 14.71 -11.43
C VAL A 131 -11.16 15.63 -10.24
N TRP A 132 -10.20 15.84 -9.35
CA TRP A 132 -10.38 16.65 -8.13
C TRP A 132 -10.83 18.10 -8.43
N LEU A 133 -10.39 18.66 -9.57
CA LEU A 133 -10.80 19.99 -10.02
C LEU A 133 -12.31 20.10 -10.23
N SER A 134 -13.04 18.99 -10.37
CA SER A 134 -14.51 18.98 -10.42
C SER A 134 -15.17 19.58 -9.17
N ALA A 135 -14.49 19.62 -8.03
CA ALA A 135 -14.95 20.32 -6.83
C ALA A 135 -15.15 21.84 -7.07
N PHE A 136 -14.42 22.41 -8.04
CA PHE A 136 -14.46 23.83 -8.41
C PHE A 136 -15.06 24.05 -9.79
N ALA A 137 -14.69 23.21 -10.76
CA ALA A 137 -15.08 23.28 -12.16
C ALA A 137 -15.83 22.00 -12.58
N ASN A 138 -17.15 22.01 -12.40
CA ASN A 138 -18.07 20.92 -12.78
C ASN A 138 -19.13 21.42 -13.79
N GLY A 139 -19.94 20.52 -14.32
CA GLY A 139 -20.96 20.79 -15.33
C GLY A 139 -22.31 21.26 -14.78
N TYR A 140 -22.45 21.45 -13.46
CA TYR A 140 -23.70 21.96 -12.88
C TYR A 140 -23.85 23.45 -13.18
N ASP A 141 -24.98 23.85 -13.73
CA ASP A 141 -25.30 25.26 -13.99
C ASP A 141 -26.08 25.83 -12.79
N ASP A 142 -25.40 25.95 -11.65
CA ASP A 142 -26.02 26.37 -10.38
C ASP A 142 -25.85 27.87 -10.08
N GLY A 143 -25.26 28.64 -11.00
CA GLY A 143 -25.04 30.09 -10.86
C GLY A 143 -24.16 30.49 -9.66
N GLY A 144 -23.50 29.52 -9.01
CA GLY A 144 -22.76 29.71 -7.76
C GLY A 144 -21.24 29.74 -7.92
N ALA A 145 -20.54 29.47 -6.82
CA ALA A 145 -19.08 29.31 -6.80
C ALA A 145 -18.61 28.00 -7.48
N LYS A 146 -19.54 27.11 -7.84
CA LYS A 146 -19.33 25.84 -8.54
C LYS A 146 -19.70 26.03 -10.03
N GLY A 147 -19.70 24.96 -10.83
CA GLY A 147 -20.03 25.02 -12.25
C GLY A 147 -18.86 25.33 -13.20
N PRO A 148 -19.13 25.45 -14.52
CA PRO A 148 -18.09 25.57 -15.53
C PRO A 148 -17.24 26.83 -15.35
N LYS A 149 -15.92 26.71 -15.49
CA LYS A 149 -14.99 27.82 -15.27
C LYS A 149 -14.40 28.34 -16.57
N LYS A 150 -14.39 29.65 -16.73
CA LYS A 150 -13.73 30.29 -17.87
C LYS A 150 -12.24 30.36 -17.62
N PHE A 151 -11.43 30.22 -18.67
CA PHE A 151 -9.99 30.41 -18.55
C PHE A 151 -9.60 31.85 -18.22
N SER A 152 -10.43 32.84 -18.61
CA SER A 152 -10.21 34.26 -18.28
C SER A 152 -10.50 34.62 -16.82
N GLN A 153 -11.15 33.74 -16.05
CA GLN A 153 -11.43 34.00 -14.64
C GLN A 153 -10.12 34.10 -13.85
N LYS A 154 -10.02 35.15 -13.03
CA LYS A 154 -8.84 35.40 -12.21
C LYS A 154 -8.57 34.32 -11.16
N SER A 155 -9.61 33.57 -10.79
CA SER A 155 -9.54 32.43 -9.88
C SER A 155 -10.75 31.53 -10.12
N TRP A 156 -10.54 30.22 -10.03
CA TRP A 156 -11.60 29.21 -10.10
C TRP A 156 -12.17 28.85 -8.72
N GLY A 157 -11.51 29.28 -7.64
CA GLY A 157 -11.94 29.01 -6.27
C GLY A 157 -10.79 29.10 -5.27
N LYS A 158 -11.11 28.87 -3.99
CA LYS A 158 -10.16 28.86 -2.88
C LYS A 158 -10.08 27.48 -2.24
N ILE A 159 -8.88 27.05 -1.88
CA ILE A 159 -8.65 25.80 -1.16
C ILE A 159 -8.58 26.12 0.34
N GLY A 160 -9.70 25.93 1.04
CA GLY A 160 -9.87 26.40 2.44
C GLY A 160 -8.92 25.75 3.45
N ASN A 161 -8.63 24.46 3.31
CA ASN A 161 -7.81 23.69 4.26
C ASN A 161 -6.30 23.98 4.19
N ILE A 162 -5.82 24.75 3.21
CA ILE A 162 -4.40 25.14 3.07
C ILE A 162 -4.19 26.66 3.17
N GLY A 163 -5.09 27.37 3.85
CA GLY A 163 -4.97 28.82 4.05
C GLY A 163 -5.70 29.66 3.00
N GLY A 164 -6.61 29.08 2.22
CA GLY A 164 -7.43 29.82 1.25
C GLY A 164 -6.72 30.16 -0.05
N GLU A 165 -5.69 29.38 -0.40
CA GLU A 165 -4.92 29.51 -1.65
C GLU A 165 -5.83 29.44 -2.87
N GLN A 166 -5.54 30.27 -3.87
CA GLN A 166 -6.35 30.38 -5.08
C GLN A 166 -5.98 29.31 -6.12
N ILE A 167 -6.98 28.80 -6.83
CA ILE A 167 -6.78 27.98 -8.04
C ILE A 167 -6.85 28.90 -9.25
N ILE A 168 -5.73 29.06 -9.95
CA ILE A 168 -5.55 30.13 -10.94
C ILE A 168 -5.10 29.60 -12.30
N PRO A 169 -5.82 29.89 -13.40
CA PRO A 169 -5.27 29.80 -14.75
C PRO A 169 -4.13 30.81 -14.91
N THR A 170 -2.90 30.35 -15.14
CA THR A 170 -1.70 31.18 -15.02
C THR A 170 -1.05 31.47 -16.37
N SER A 171 -0.95 30.48 -17.25
CA SER A 171 -0.27 30.60 -18.55
C SER A 171 -0.87 29.64 -19.57
N ILE A 172 -0.63 29.92 -20.85
CA ILE A 172 -0.85 28.98 -21.96
C ILE A 172 0.51 28.36 -22.28
N GLU A 173 0.57 27.03 -22.29
CA GLU A 173 1.81 26.28 -22.48
C GLU A 173 1.59 25.15 -23.49
N LYS A 174 2.59 24.93 -24.35
CA LYS A 174 2.61 23.76 -25.21
C LYS A 174 3.29 22.62 -24.46
N VAL A 175 2.53 21.58 -24.13
CA VAL A 175 3.01 20.44 -23.34
C VAL A 175 2.99 19.18 -24.18
N THR A 176 4.11 18.46 -24.16
CA THR A 176 4.24 17.13 -24.76
C THR A 176 4.18 16.07 -23.68
N VAL A 177 3.32 15.08 -23.89
CA VAL A 177 3.17 13.84 -23.12
C VAL A 177 3.22 12.66 -24.09
N LYS A 178 3.26 11.42 -23.61
CA LYS A 178 3.28 10.25 -24.51
C LYS A 178 2.08 10.22 -25.47
N ALA A 179 0.90 10.69 -25.05
CA ALA A 179 -0.30 10.74 -25.90
C ALA A 179 -0.24 11.78 -27.04
N GLY A 180 0.70 12.74 -26.99
CA GLY A 180 0.87 13.78 -27.99
C GLY A 180 1.27 15.14 -27.42
N THR A 181 1.22 16.15 -28.29
CA THR A 181 1.48 17.55 -27.92
C THR A 181 0.19 18.35 -27.92
N TYR A 182 -0.05 19.08 -26.83
CA TYR A 182 -1.28 19.83 -26.60
C TYR A 182 -0.98 21.30 -26.32
N ASP A 183 -1.83 22.19 -26.83
CA ASP A 183 -1.91 23.57 -26.36
C ASP A 183 -2.77 23.57 -25.09
N THR A 184 -2.12 23.79 -23.95
CA THR A 184 -2.71 23.64 -22.61
C THR A 184 -2.84 24.99 -21.91
N VAL A 185 -3.76 25.08 -20.98
CA VAL A 185 -3.77 26.12 -19.94
C VAL A 185 -3.21 25.52 -18.66
N LEU A 186 -2.17 26.15 -18.11
CA LEU A 186 -1.61 25.80 -16.82
C LEU A 186 -2.48 26.39 -15.71
N VAL A 187 -3.00 25.53 -14.85
CA VAL A 187 -3.72 25.89 -13.63
C VAL A 187 -2.80 25.63 -12.43
N THR A 188 -2.62 26.64 -11.57
CA THR A 188 -1.72 26.55 -10.42
C THR A 188 -2.36 26.96 -9.11
N TRP A 189 -1.80 26.45 -8.01
CA TRP A 189 -2.04 26.90 -6.64
C TRP A 189 -0.77 26.67 -5.82
N LYS A 190 -0.60 27.41 -4.72
CA LYS A 190 0.52 27.20 -3.81
C LYS A 190 0.10 26.26 -2.69
N THR A 191 1.03 25.44 -2.22
CA THR A 191 0.85 24.63 -1.01
C THR A 191 2.21 24.19 -0.47
N GLY A 192 2.38 24.18 0.86
CA GLY A 192 3.63 23.73 1.49
C GLY A 192 4.90 24.45 1.03
N GLY A 193 4.79 25.71 0.55
CA GLY A 193 5.92 26.46 -0.03
C GLY A 193 6.26 26.11 -1.49
N ALA A 194 5.56 25.16 -2.11
CA ALA A 194 5.70 24.81 -3.53
C ALA A 194 4.49 25.29 -4.36
N VAL A 195 4.67 25.30 -5.69
CA VAL A 195 3.59 25.61 -6.66
C VAL A 195 3.17 24.31 -7.33
N SER A 196 1.94 23.89 -7.05
CA SER A 196 1.29 22.77 -7.74
C SER A 196 0.78 23.20 -9.11
N LYS A 197 0.77 22.26 -10.05
CA LYS A 197 0.52 22.49 -11.47
C LYS A 197 -0.37 21.40 -12.06
N VAL A 198 -1.37 21.81 -12.82
CA VAL A 198 -2.24 20.93 -13.62
C VAL A 198 -2.42 21.55 -15.00
N TRP A 199 -2.23 20.77 -16.05
CA TRP A 199 -2.37 21.23 -17.43
C TRP A 199 -3.67 20.70 -18.02
N VAL A 200 -4.59 21.62 -18.33
CA VAL A 200 -5.91 21.34 -18.90
C VAL A 200 -5.96 21.80 -20.35
N VAL A 201 -6.83 21.19 -21.15
CA VAL A 201 -6.99 21.50 -22.58
C VAL A 201 -8.44 21.85 -22.83
N ASP A 202 -8.68 22.91 -23.62
CA ASP A 202 -10.03 23.27 -24.02
C ASP A 202 -10.67 22.15 -24.85
N GLY A 203 -11.93 21.84 -24.56
CA GLY A 203 -12.67 20.75 -25.20
C GLY A 203 -12.17 19.33 -24.90
N PHE A 204 -11.16 19.15 -24.04
CA PHE A 204 -10.65 17.83 -23.66
C PHE A 204 -11.14 17.44 -22.25
N PRO A 205 -11.63 16.21 -22.03
CA PRO A 205 -12.36 15.88 -20.79
C PRO A 205 -11.56 15.95 -19.50
N PHE A 206 -10.29 15.55 -19.51
CA PHE A 206 -9.46 15.41 -18.31
C PHE A 206 -8.12 16.14 -18.47
N PRO A 207 -7.47 16.58 -17.39
CA PRO A 207 -6.13 17.15 -17.52
C PRO A 207 -5.15 16.15 -18.13
N VAL A 208 -4.18 16.63 -18.90
CA VAL A 208 -3.21 15.78 -19.62
C VAL A 208 -1.95 15.50 -18.78
N LYS A 209 -1.68 16.35 -17.79
CA LYS A 209 -0.50 16.25 -16.91
C LYS A 209 -0.76 16.98 -15.60
N ALA A 210 -0.15 16.52 -14.51
CA ALA A 210 -0.09 17.28 -13.27
C ALA A 210 1.12 16.93 -12.41
N GLN A 211 1.47 17.86 -11.53
CA GLN A 211 2.37 17.69 -10.41
C GLN A 211 1.88 18.56 -9.25
N ALA A 212 1.39 17.93 -8.19
CA ALA A 212 0.93 18.59 -6.98
C ALA A 212 1.75 18.14 -5.77
N TYR A 213 1.72 18.95 -4.72
CA TYR A 213 2.51 18.77 -3.51
C TYR A 213 1.62 18.78 -2.28
N THR A 214 2.04 18.12 -1.21
CA THR A 214 1.28 18.15 0.05
C THR A 214 1.51 19.47 0.78
N HIS A 215 0.57 19.83 1.66
CA HIS A 215 0.78 20.94 2.57
C HIS A 215 1.73 20.52 3.71
N VAL A 216 2.83 21.26 3.88
CA VAL A 216 3.78 21.07 5.00
C VAL A 216 4.03 22.40 5.71
N SER A 217 4.34 22.34 7.00
CA SER A 217 4.68 23.51 7.82
C SER A 217 6.13 23.96 7.64
N SER A 218 7.02 23.06 7.20
CA SER A 218 8.43 23.33 6.90
C SER A 218 9.02 22.21 6.02
N GLY A 219 10.20 22.45 5.44
CA GLY A 219 10.91 21.47 4.61
C GLY A 219 10.47 21.49 3.14
N ILE A 220 10.86 20.45 2.40
CA ILE A 220 10.48 20.25 1.00
C ILE A 220 9.17 19.45 1.00
N PRO A 221 8.06 19.99 0.48
CA PRO A 221 6.80 19.26 0.46
C PRO A 221 6.91 18.04 -0.45
N PRO A 222 6.53 16.83 0.00
CA PRO A 222 6.50 15.67 -0.86
C PRO A 222 5.43 15.82 -1.95
N PRO A 223 5.57 15.08 -3.08
CA PRO A 223 4.52 15.01 -4.08
C PRO A 223 3.22 14.49 -3.47
N GLU A 224 2.11 15.20 -3.71
CA GLU A 224 0.76 14.74 -3.37
C GLU A 224 0.22 13.82 -4.46
N TYR A 225 0.33 14.23 -5.72
CA TYR A 225 0.08 13.39 -6.87
C TYR A 225 0.85 13.88 -8.09
N LYS A 226 1.10 12.96 -9.01
CA LYS A 226 1.65 13.24 -10.33
C LYS A 226 0.94 12.34 -11.32
N PHE A 227 0.62 12.87 -12.49
CA PHE A 227 0.15 12.02 -13.59
C PHE A 227 0.53 12.57 -14.95
N GLU A 228 0.56 11.69 -15.93
CA GLU A 228 0.76 11.99 -17.34
C GLU A 228 -0.13 11.10 -18.21
N LEU A 229 -0.82 11.71 -19.16
CA LEU A 229 -1.63 11.00 -20.16
C LEU A 229 -0.72 10.23 -21.13
N LEU A 230 -0.87 8.92 -21.14
CA LEU A 230 -0.10 7.99 -21.97
C LEU A 230 -0.72 7.80 -23.34
N GLU A 231 -2.05 7.64 -23.39
CA GLU A 231 -2.78 7.44 -24.62
C GLU A 231 -4.20 8.01 -24.52
N TYR A 232 -4.73 8.51 -25.63
CA TYR A 232 -6.15 8.86 -25.78
C TYR A 232 -6.67 8.37 -27.13
N LYS A 233 -7.80 7.66 -27.12
CA LYS A 233 -8.51 7.23 -28.32
C LYS A 233 -9.99 7.60 -28.21
N GLN A 234 -10.58 8.01 -29.32
CA GLN A 234 -12.00 8.31 -29.43
C GLN A 234 -12.74 7.19 -30.16
N ASN A 235 -14.03 7.05 -29.86
CA ASN A 235 -14.95 6.15 -30.57
C ASN A 235 -14.50 4.68 -30.59
N VAL A 236 -13.84 4.21 -29.52
CA VAL A 236 -13.49 2.80 -29.34
C VAL A 236 -14.78 2.00 -29.18
N GLN A 237 -15.11 1.18 -30.19
CA GLN A 237 -16.38 0.45 -30.28
C GLN A 237 -16.35 -0.94 -29.63
N GLN A 238 -15.17 -1.56 -29.55
CA GLN A 238 -14.97 -2.89 -28.99
C GLN A 238 -14.26 -2.76 -27.65
N ASP A 239 -14.53 -3.68 -26.71
CA ASP A 239 -13.89 -3.68 -25.40
C ASP A 239 -12.36 -3.81 -25.57
N PRO A 240 -11.58 -2.75 -25.25
CA PRO A 240 -10.13 -2.76 -25.39
C PRO A 240 -9.45 -3.70 -24.39
N PHE A 241 -10.19 -4.23 -23.42
CA PHE A 241 -9.70 -5.05 -22.33
C PHE A 241 -10.11 -6.53 -22.45
N THR A 242 -10.58 -6.96 -23.62
CA THR A 242 -11.08 -8.33 -23.85
C THR A 242 -10.02 -9.39 -23.48
N ASP A 243 -8.75 -9.14 -23.82
CA ASP A 243 -7.66 -10.10 -23.63
C ASP A 243 -6.93 -9.92 -22.28
N ILE A 244 -7.40 -9.01 -21.42
CA ILE A 244 -6.76 -8.72 -20.14
C ILE A 244 -7.34 -9.63 -19.06
N LEU A 245 -6.50 -10.51 -18.53
CA LEU A 245 -6.82 -11.33 -17.36
C LEU A 245 -6.49 -10.56 -16.07
N SER A 246 -7.52 -10.18 -15.31
CA SER A 246 -7.36 -9.62 -13.97
C SER A 246 -6.83 -10.66 -13.00
N ASP A 247 -6.01 -10.25 -12.05
CA ASP A 247 -5.56 -11.09 -10.92
C ASP A 247 -6.73 -11.63 -10.11
N THR A 248 -7.81 -10.85 -9.98
CA THR A 248 -9.02 -11.26 -9.28
C THR A 248 -9.80 -12.37 -10.02
N ALA A 249 -9.57 -12.50 -11.32
CA ALA A 249 -10.13 -13.53 -12.17
C ALA A 249 -9.12 -14.63 -12.53
N ASN A 250 -7.85 -14.49 -12.13
CA ASN A 250 -6.79 -15.42 -12.48
C ASN A 250 -7.00 -16.76 -11.74
N PRO A 251 -7.23 -17.87 -12.46
CA PRO A 251 -7.43 -19.18 -11.84
C PRO A 251 -6.24 -19.63 -10.99
N GLU A 252 -5.02 -19.17 -11.31
CA GLU A 252 -3.84 -19.48 -10.52
C GLU A 252 -3.91 -18.80 -9.16
N LEU A 253 -4.46 -17.59 -9.05
CA LEU A 253 -4.55 -16.88 -7.77
C LEU A 253 -5.76 -17.33 -6.93
N LYS A 254 -6.57 -18.25 -7.46
CA LYS A 254 -7.70 -18.84 -6.73
C LYS A 254 -7.19 -19.60 -5.50
N ASN A 255 -7.87 -19.40 -4.37
CA ASN A 255 -7.53 -19.95 -3.05
C ASN A 255 -6.21 -19.44 -2.44
N CYS A 256 -5.58 -18.41 -3.03
CA CYS A 256 -4.46 -17.76 -2.35
C CYS A 256 -4.94 -17.06 -1.07
N PRO A 257 -4.13 -17.05 -0.02
CA PRO A 257 -4.44 -16.33 1.21
C PRO A 257 -4.53 -14.82 0.94
N LYS A 258 -5.39 -14.14 1.68
CA LYS A 258 -5.51 -12.68 1.59
C LYS A 258 -4.30 -12.00 2.20
N THR A 259 -3.93 -10.85 1.65
CA THR A 259 -2.77 -10.05 2.06
C THR A 259 -3.16 -8.76 2.78
N ASP A 260 -4.45 -8.53 3.02
CA ASP A 260 -4.96 -7.27 3.54
C ASP A 260 -4.61 -7.03 5.01
N SER A 261 -4.33 -8.10 5.76
CA SER A 261 -4.05 -8.05 7.20
C SER A 261 -2.54 -8.21 7.47
N LEU A 262 -1.86 -7.08 7.69
CA LEU A 262 -0.45 -7.02 8.09
C LEU A 262 -0.28 -7.20 9.60
N THR A 263 -0.64 -8.38 10.11
CA THR A 263 -0.59 -8.69 11.56
C THR A 263 0.74 -9.31 12.00
N THR A 264 1.48 -9.92 11.08
CA THR A 264 2.78 -10.54 11.37
C THR A 264 3.88 -9.51 11.20
N SER A 265 4.82 -9.44 12.14
CA SER A 265 5.90 -8.46 12.10
C SER A 265 7.22 -8.99 12.65
N ILE A 266 8.32 -8.47 12.11
CA ILE A 266 9.69 -8.67 12.59
C ILE A 266 10.30 -7.30 12.80
N LYS A 267 10.74 -7.03 14.03
CA LYS A 267 11.29 -5.74 14.44
C LYS A 267 12.71 -5.96 14.91
N LYS A 268 13.69 -5.57 14.10
CA LYS A 268 15.11 -5.82 14.37
C LYS A 268 15.98 -4.66 13.87
N PRO A 269 17.13 -4.41 14.51
CA PRO A 269 18.16 -3.57 13.91
C PRO A 269 18.77 -4.26 12.69
N THR A 270 19.35 -3.47 11.79
CA THR A 270 20.22 -3.97 10.72
C THR A 270 21.54 -4.53 11.27
N GLU A 271 22.26 -5.30 10.47
CA GLU A 271 23.50 -6.00 10.87
C GLU A 271 24.56 -5.07 11.48
N LYS A 272 24.76 -3.89 10.90
CA LYS A 272 25.70 -2.87 11.43
C LYS A 272 25.04 -1.89 12.39
N PHE A 273 23.80 -2.15 12.82
CA PHE A 273 23.00 -1.29 13.71
C PHE A 273 22.84 0.14 13.20
N SER A 274 22.90 0.34 11.88
CA SER A 274 22.74 1.67 11.28
C SER A 274 21.28 2.13 11.34
N TYR A 275 20.34 1.18 11.31
CA TYR A 275 18.90 1.43 11.23
C TYR A 275 18.12 0.43 12.10
N GLN A 276 16.90 0.79 12.48
CA GLN A 276 15.87 -0.16 12.93
C GLN A 276 14.90 -0.40 11.78
N ILE A 277 14.50 -1.66 11.55
CA ILE A 277 13.52 -2.01 10.52
C ILE A 277 12.38 -2.78 11.20
N HIS A 278 11.16 -2.25 11.06
CA HIS A 278 9.95 -3.01 11.36
C HIS A 278 9.36 -3.52 10.05
N ALA A 279 9.52 -4.80 9.78
CA ALA A 279 8.97 -5.47 8.62
C ALA A 279 7.66 -6.17 9.00
N TYR A 280 6.55 -5.68 8.47
CA TYR A 280 5.24 -6.33 8.55
C TYR A 280 4.99 -7.09 7.26
N TYR A 281 4.35 -8.26 7.36
CA TYR A 281 4.02 -9.02 6.17
C TYR A 281 2.73 -9.81 6.31
N SER A 282 2.17 -10.15 5.15
CA SER A 282 0.97 -10.95 5.03
C SER A 282 1.03 -11.76 3.72
N PRO A 283 0.63 -13.03 3.70
CA PRO A 283 0.14 -13.81 4.85
C PRO A 283 1.27 -14.21 5.82
N GLU A 284 0.91 -14.66 7.03
CA GLU A 284 1.87 -15.19 8.01
C GLU A 284 2.67 -16.39 7.46
N TYR A 285 2.02 -17.21 6.63
CA TYR A 285 2.63 -18.32 5.91
C TYR A 285 2.54 -18.06 4.41
N PRO A 286 3.54 -17.41 3.80
CA PRO A 286 3.58 -17.17 2.36
C PRO A 286 3.49 -18.48 1.59
N VAL A 287 2.73 -18.48 0.50
CA VAL A 287 2.49 -19.68 -0.33
C VAL A 287 3.14 -19.46 -1.69
N GLN A 288 3.92 -20.43 -2.18
CA GLN A 288 4.52 -20.35 -3.50
C GLN A 288 3.44 -20.09 -4.57
N GLY A 289 3.71 -19.14 -5.46
CA GLY A 289 2.79 -18.73 -6.53
C GLY A 289 1.56 -17.98 -6.04
N CYS A 290 1.56 -17.47 -4.80
CA CYS A 290 0.51 -16.60 -4.27
C CYS A 290 1.02 -15.20 -3.93
N PRO A 291 0.13 -14.20 -3.84
CA PRO A 291 0.48 -12.85 -3.43
C PRO A 291 0.97 -12.80 -1.98
N MET A 292 1.90 -11.90 -1.75
CA MET A 292 2.44 -11.50 -0.46
C MET A 292 2.60 -10.00 -0.44
N LYS A 293 2.27 -9.40 0.70
CA LYS A 293 2.45 -7.97 0.96
C LYS A 293 3.46 -7.78 2.08
N TRP A 294 4.35 -6.81 1.88
CA TRP A 294 5.26 -6.30 2.89
C TRP A 294 4.95 -4.84 3.18
N GLN A 295 5.17 -4.44 4.42
CA GLN A 295 5.36 -3.05 4.82
C GLN A 295 6.66 -2.94 5.62
N PHE A 296 7.46 -1.94 5.32
CA PHE A 296 8.71 -1.65 6.03
C PHE A 296 8.63 -0.26 6.65
N ASP A 297 8.83 -0.19 7.96
CA ASP A 297 9.10 1.06 8.66
C ASP A 297 10.62 1.14 8.89
N PHE A 298 11.27 2.10 8.24
CA PHE A 298 12.68 2.41 8.40
C PHE A 298 12.84 3.49 9.47
N LEU A 299 13.46 3.12 10.58
CA LEU A 299 13.48 3.93 11.80
C LEU A 299 14.91 4.25 12.24
N SER A 300 15.02 5.38 12.92
CA SER A 300 16.24 5.81 13.60
C SER A 300 16.76 4.71 14.52
N LYS A 301 18.08 4.50 14.53
CA LYS A 301 18.70 3.58 15.48
C LYS A 301 18.55 4.02 16.94
N TYR A 302 18.24 5.30 17.17
CA TYR A 302 18.12 5.91 18.50
C TYR A 302 16.67 5.93 19.02
N HIS A 303 15.68 5.89 18.12
CA HIS A 303 14.27 6.06 18.44
C HIS A 303 13.38 5.15 17.57
N ASP A 304 12.56 4.34 18.22
CA ASP A 304 11.67 3.33 17.61
C ASP A 304 10.40 3.90 16.95
N THR A 305 10.25 5.22 16.96
CA THR A 305 9.11 5.97 16.40
C THR A 305 9.55 7.08 15.44
N GLU A 306 10.86 7.29 15.28
CA GLU A 306 11.41 8.31 14.38
C GLU A 306 11.68 7.68 13.01
N PHE A 307 10.82 7.97 12.05
CA PHE A 307 10.97 7.53 10.67
C PHE A 307 12.14 8.22 9.97
N LEU A 308 12.88 7.44 9.17
CA LEU A 308 13.96 7.92 8.32
C LEU A 308 13.40 8.38 6.98
N ASN A 309 13.94 9.46 6.44
CA ASN A 309 13.54 9.96 5.13
C ASN A 309 14.53 9.58 4.04
N GLN A 310 14.04 9.52 2.80
CA GLN A 310 14.85 9.29 1.59
C GLN A 310 15.63 7.97 1.61
N VAL A 311 14.96 6.89 2.02
CA VAL A 311 15.57 5.56 2.12
C VAL A 311 15.65 4.94 0.72
N GLN A 312 16.87 4.63 0.27
CA GLN A 312 17.10 3.79 -0.90
C GLN A 312 17.42 2.38 -0.45
N TYR A 313 16.67 1.40 -0.96
CA TYR A 313 16.77 0.02 -0.53
C TYR A 313 16.34 -0.95 -1.62
N ASP A 314 16.45 -2.25 -1.35
CA ASP A 314 15.81 -3.31 -2.13
C ASP A 314 15.34 -4.41 -1.18
N LEU A 315 14.37 -5.20 -1.63
CA LEU A 315 14.03 -6.48 -1.04
C LEU A 315 14.56 -7.56 -1.98
N ILE A 316 15.65 -8.21 -1.57
CA ILE A 316 16.29 -9.26 -2.37
C ILE A 316 16.05 -10.63 -1.74
N VAL A 317 16.16 -11.67 -2.56
CA VAL A 317 16.14 -13.07 -2.09
C VAL A 317 17.47 -13.72 -2.45
N VAL A 318 18.08 -14.39 -1.49
CA VAL A 318 19.42 -14.99 -1.61
C VAL A 318 19.37 -16.49 -1.37
N ASP A 319 20.44 -17.19 -1.75
CA ASP A 319 20.64 -18.60 -1.41
C ASP A 319 21.15 -18.77 0.03
N ASP A 320 21.25 -20.02 0.50
CA ASP A 320 21.74 -20.36 1.85
C ASP A 320 23.18 -19.88 2.12
N LYS A 321 23.92 -19.52 1.07
CA LYS A 321 25.30 -19.03 1.12
C LYS A 321 25.39 -17.50 1.04
N PHE A 322 24.26 -16.81 0.93
CA PHE A 322 24.16 -15.36 0.75
C PHE A 322 24.99 -14.87 -0.44
N THR A 323 24.98 -15.62 -1.56
CA THR A 323 25.78 -15.30 -2.74
C THR A 323 25.23 -14.09 -3.51
N LEU A 324 26.14 -13.39 -4.19
CA LEU A 324 25.83 -12.32 -5.12
C LEU A 324 26.22 -12.75 -6.55
N PRO A 325 25.39 -12.49 -7.58
CA PRO A 325 24.12 -11.75 -7.51
C PRO A 325 23.02 -12.51 -6.76
N PRO A 326 22.04 -11.81 -6.14
CA PRO A 326 20.94 -12.46 -5.45
C PRO A 326 20.10 -13.29 -6.43
N LEU A 327 19.35 -14.27 -5.90
CA LEU A 327 18.41 -15.07 -6.69
C LEU A 327 17.30 -14.20 -7.30
N ARG A 328 16.93 -13.12 -6.62
CA ARG A 328 15.88 -12.19 -7.04
C ARG A 328 16.06 -10.81 -6.43
N SER A 329 15.65 -9.78 -7.16
CA SER A 329 15.55 -8.39 -6.70
C SER A 329 14.16 -7.86 -7.01
N VAL A 330 13.43 -7.41 -5.98
CA VAL A 330 12.08 -6.86 -6.18
C VAL A 330 12.14 -5.52 -6.92
N ALA A 331 13.17 -4.70 -6.68
CA ALA A 331 13.41 -3.50 -7.49
C ALA A 331 13.45 -3.82 -8.99
N LYS A 332 14.24 -4.84 -9.36
CA LYS A 332 14.43 -5.24 -10.76
C LYS A 332 13.19 -5.88 -11.36
N ASP A 333 12.45 -6.67 -10.60
CA ASP A 333 11.15 -7.20 -11.03
C ASP A 333 10.16 -6.08 -11.40
N GLN A 334 10.25 -4.93 -10.74
CA GLN A 334 9.42 -3.76 -10.99
C GLN A 334 10.04 -2.77 -12.00
N GLY A 335 11.18 -3.12 -12.61
CA GLY A 335 11.85 -2.29 -13.61
C GLY A 335 12.70 -1.15 -13.04
N TYR A 336 13.00 -1.17 -11.74
CA TYR A 336 13.80 -0.15 -11.06
C TYR A 336 15.23 -0.63 -10.76
N ASP A 337 16.16 0.31 -10.60
CA ASP A 337 17.50 0.01 -10.07
C ASP A 337 17.48 -0.27 -8.58
N TYR A 338 16.70 0.53 -7.84
CA TYR A 338 16.51 0.45 -6.40
C TYR A 338 15.07 0.84 -6.07
N LEU A 339 14.54 0.32 -4.96
CA LEU A 339 13.32 0.84 -4.36
C LEU A 339 13.63 2.11 -3.56
N TYR A 340 12.61 2.96 -3.40
CA TYR A 340 12.75 4.26 -2.74
C TYR A 340 11.55 4.54 -1.85
N SER A 341 11.81 4.97 -0.61
CA SER A 341 10.79 5.47 0.31
C SER A 341 11.13 6.89 0.76
N PRO A 342 10.30 7.90 0.42
CA PRO A 342 10.56 9.27 0.83
C PRO A 342 10.40 9.48 2.34
N SER A 343 9.45 8.81 3.01
CA SER A 343 9.18 8.97 4.45
C SER A 343 9.64 7.81 5.32
N GLY A 344 10.23 6.76 4.73
CA GLY A 344 10.65 5.56 5.46
C GLY A 344 9.52 4.57 5.73
N LEU A 345 8.33 4.77 5.15
CA LEU A 345 7.22 3.83 5.21
C LEU A 345 6.95 3.21 3.84
N SER A 346 7.57 2.08 3.53
CA SER A 346 7.39 1.45 2.23
C SER A 346 6.40 0.29 2.24
N THR A 347 5.64 0.11 1.16
CA THR A 347 4.77 -1.04 0.94
C THR A 347 5.12 -1.74 -0.36
N ILE A 348 5.29 -3.06 -0.32
CA ILE A 348 5.59 -3.89 -1.49
C ILE A 348 4.52 -4.96 -1.62
N ASP A 349 3.95 -5.11 -2.83
CA ASP A 349 3.17 -6.28 -3.21
C ASP A 349 4.00 -7.14 -4.17
N MET A 350 4.04 -8.46 -3.95
CA MET A 350 4.81 -9.39 -4.77
C MET A 350 4.16 -10.77 -4.84
N ILE A 351 4.44 -11.53 -5.90
CA ILE A 351 4.16 -12.98 -5.93
C ILE A 351 5.35 -13.72 -5.33
N VAL A 352 5.08 -14.64 -4.41
CA VAL A 352 6.10 -15.55 -3.85
C VAL A 352 6.52 -16.51 -4.96
N GLN A 353 7.78 -16.50 -5.36
CA GLN A 353 8.30 -17.40 -6.39
C GLN A 353 9.16 -18.54 -5.81
N GLN A 354 9.52 -18.39 -4.54
CA GLN A 354 10.42 -19.30 -3.83
C GLN A 354 9.74 -20.67 -3.67
N PRO A 355 10.51 -21.77 -3.82
CA PRO A 355 9.99 -23.10 -3.56
C PRO A 355 9.62 -23.27 -2.08
N PRO A 356 8.80 -24.28 -1.73
CA PRO A 356 8.48 -24.58 -0.34
C PRO A 356 9.76 -24.89 0.44
N GLY A 357 9.86 -24.33 1.65
CA GLY A 357 11.09 -24.35 2.45
C GLY A 357 11.37 -22.98 3.05
N THR A 358 12.57 -22.78 3.59
CA THR A 358 12.97 -21.48 4.13
C THR A 358 13.46 -20.58 3.01
N ALA A 359 12.85 -19.40 2.87
CA ALA A 359 13.34 -18.35 1.99
C ALA A 359 14.08 -17.28 2.80
N HIS A 360 15.24 -16.86 2.29
CA HIS A 360 16.08 -15.82 2.88
C HIS A 360 15.80 -14.49 2.19
N PHE A 361 14.89 -13.70 2.78
CA PHE A 361 14.66 -12.33 2.34
C PHE A 361 15.70 -11.41 3.00
N VAL A 362 16.25 -10.49 2.22
CA VAL A 362 17.19 -9.49 2.73
C VAL A 362 16.67 -8.11 2.37
N VAL A 363 16.38 -7.31 3.39
CA VAL A 363 16.13 -5.88 3.23
C VAL A 363 17.49 -5.20 3.13
N TYR A 364 17.89 -4.85 1.92
CA TYR A 364 19.20 -4.30 1.63
C TYR A 364 19.12 -2.78 1.54
N VAL A 365 19.67 -2.07 2.52
CA VAL A 365 19.61 -0.60 2.60
C VAL A 365 20.87 -0.02 1.97
N TYR A 366 20.69 0.67 0.83
CA TYR A 366 21.79 1.36 0.15
C TYR A 366 22.22 2.62 0.90
N GLY A 367 21.27 3.28 1.55
CA GLY A 367 21.52 4.45 2.40
C GLY A 367 20.39 5.47 2.31
N LEU A 368 20.63 6.64 2.91
CA LEU A 368 19.69 7.77 2.91
C LEU A 368 20.17 8.81 1.90
N ALA A 369 19.47 8.92 0.77
CA ALA A 369 19.79 9.88 -0.28
C ALA A 369 18.58 10.18 -1.16
N PRO A 370 18.49 11.39 -1.77
CA PRO A 370 17.42 11.74 -2.70
C PRO A 370 17.30 10.71 -3.84
N GLN A 371 16.08 10.49 -4.34
CA GLN A 371 15.84 9.55 -5.43
C GLN A 371 16.76 9.81 -6.63
N GLY A 372 17.37 8.75 -7.16
CA GLY A 372 18.29 8.82 -8.30
C GLY A 372 19.72 9.23 -7.94
N ILE A 373 20.03 9.50 -6.67
CA ILE A 373 21.39 9.75 -6.19
C ILE A 373 21.92 8.49 -5.52
N VAL A 374 23.04 7.95 -5.98
CA VAL A 374 23.68 6.80 -5.33
C VAL A 374 24.08 7.20 -3.90
N PRO A 375 23.62 6.51 -2.86
CA PRO A 375 23.97 6.85 -1.48
C PRO A 375 25.47 6.71 -1.23
N SER A 376 26.02 7.62 -0.43
CA SER A 376 27.43 7.58 0.00
C SER A 376 27.64 6.87 1.35
N SER A 377 26.56 6.52 2.03
CA SER A 377 26.58 5.84 3.33
C SER A 377 27.01 4.37 3.19
N PRO A 378 27.60 3.78 4.24
CA PRO A 378 27.88 2.35 4.25
C PRO A 378 26.58 1.56 4.12
N LEU A 379 26.58 0.62 3.18
CA LEU A 379 25.51 -0.35 2.99
C LEU A 379 25.26 -1.14 4.29
N ASP A 380 24.00 -1.41 4.60
CA ASP A 380 23.59 -2.23 5.74
C ASP A 380 22.36 -3.07 5.35
N TYR A 381 22.06 -4.13 6.10
CA TYR A 381 20.97 -5.04 5.72
C TYR A 381 20.31 -5.71 6.92
N LEU A 382 19.11 -6.25 6.70
CA LEU A 382 18.40 -7.14 7.63
C LEU A 382 18.01 -8.43 6.91
N ILE A 383 18.37 -9.57 7.48
CA ILE A 383 17.94 -10.89 7.01
C ILE A 383 16.64 -11.29 7.70
N ILE A 384 15.69 -11.79 6.92
CA ILE A 384 14.38 -12.27 7.33
C ILE A 384 14.14 -13.64 6.71
N ASP A 385 14.17 -14.67 7.55
CA ASP A 385 13.91 -16.04 7.13
C ASP A 385 12.43 -16.37 7.31
N LEU A 386 11.76 -16.73 6.21
CA LEU A 386 10.35 -17.11 6.23
C LEU A 386 10.12 -18.52 5.69
N PRO A 387 9.25 -19.31 6.34
CA PRO A 387 8.81 -20.58 5.78
C PRO A 387 7.80 -20.34 4.65
N ILE A 388 8.14 -20.80 3.45
CA ILE A 388 7.28 -20.81 2.28
C ILE A 388 6.53 -22.14 2.23
N SER A 389 5.21 -22.04 2.10
CA SER A 389 4.31 -23.18 1.98
C SER A 389 4.08 -23.55 0.52
N ALA A 390 3.84 -24.82 0.25
CA ALA A 390 3.38 -25.27 -1.06
C ALA A 390 1.96 -24.77 -1.34
N LYS A 391 1.67 -24.42 -2.61
CA LYS A 391 0.32 -24.14 -3.07
C LYS A 391 -0.47 -25.44 -3.03
N THR A 392 -1.56 -25.49 -2.28
CA THR A 392 -2.39 -26.69 -2.14
C THR A 392 -3.17 -26.97 -3.43
N GLY A 393 -2.45 -27.57 -4.37
CA GLY A 393 -2.88 -28.41 -5.49
C GLY A 393 -1.90 -29.59 -5.71
N SER A 394 -0.84 -29.67 -4.90
CA SER A 394 0.15 -30.74 -4.85
C SER A 394 0.36 -31.13 -3.40
N SER A 395 0.04 -32.38 -3.10
CA SER A 395 0.11 -33.02 -1.79
C SER A 395 1.57 -33.22 -1.35
N ASP A 396 2.17 -32.20 -0.74
CA ASP A 396 3.34 -32.34 0.12
C ASP A 396 3.24 -31.32 1.26
N ASN A 397 2.55 -31.74 2.33
CA ASN A 397 2.66 -31.07 3.63
C ASN A 397 4.08 -31.32 4.18
N PRO A 398 4.69 -30.36 4.90
CA PRO A 398 5.94 -30.61 5.61
C PRO A 398 5.72 -31.82 6.54
N SER A 399 6.49 -32.89 6.36
CA SER A 399 6.31 -34.12 7.14
C SER A 399 6.51 -33.82 8.63
N GLN A 400 5.42 -33.76 9.40
CA GLN A 400 5.49 -33.99 10.84
C GLN A 400 5.93 -35.43 11.02
N ASN A 401 7.13 -35.67 11.56
CA ASN A 401 7.56 -37.00 11.96
C ASN A 401 7.14 -37.21 13.42
N ILE A 402 5.87 -37.53 13.64
CA ILE A 402 5.40 -37.88 14.98
C ILE A 402 5.87 -39.32 15.25
N PRO A 403 6.61 -39.58 16.33
CA PRO A 403 7.09 -40.91 16.64
C PRO A 403 5.94 -41.94 16.69
N ALA A 404 6.16 -43.12 16.11
CA ALA A 404 5.13 -44.14 15.98
C ALA A 404 4.52 -44.60 17.32
N TRP A 405 5.26 -44.47 18.44
CA TRP A 405 4.76 -44.79 19.77
C TRP A 405 3.59 -43.90 20.21
N ILE A 406 3.45 -42.70 19.65
CA ILE A 406 2.30 -41.81 19.91
C ILE A 406 1.00 -42.37 19.32
N LYS A 407 1.08 -43.06 18.18
CA LYS A 407 -0.09 -43.63 17.49
C LYS A 407 -0.81 -44.68 18.34
N THR A 408 -0.09 -45.34 19.26
CA THR A 408 -0.64 -46.26 20.26
C THR A 408 -1.64 -45.55 21.19
N ASN A 409 -1.36 -44.33 21.62
CA ASN A 409 -2.24 -43.56 22.50
C ASN A 409 -3.53 -43.15 21.77
N ALA A 410 -3.42 -42.73 20.50
CA ALA A 410 -4.58 -42.44 19.67
C ALA A 410 -5.44 -43.68 19.40
N LYS A 411 -4.83 -44.87 19.25
CA LYS A 411 -5.54 -46.14 19.15
C LYS A 411 -6.35 -46.46 20.40
N TRP A 412 -5.74 -46.35 21.58
CA TRP A 412 -6.42 -46.61 22.85
C TRP A 412 -7.57 -45.64 23.10
N TRP A 413 -7.44 -44.38 22.69
CA TRP A 413 -8.53 -43.41 22.77
C TRP A 413 -9.69 -43.75 21.83
N ALA A 414 -9.38 -44.11 20.58
CA ALA A 414 -10.39 -44.52 19.61
C ALA A 414 -11.14 -45.81 20.00
N GLU A 415 -10.47 -46.73 20.72
CA GLU A 415 -11.05 -47.96 21.25
C GLU A 415 -11.81 -47.75 22.57
N GLY A 416 -11.84 -46.53 23.12
CA GLY A 416 -12.50 -46.20 24.39
C GLY A 416 -11.77 -46.72 25.62
N LYS A 417 -10.49 -47.10 25.49
CA LYS A 417 -9.64 -47.57 26.59
C LYS A 417 -9.05 -46.43 27.42
N ILE A 418 -8.94 -45.24 26.85
CA ILE A 418 -8.65 -44.00 27.57
C ILE A 418 -9.75 -42.98 27.32
N ASP A 419 -10.03 -42.14 28.31
CA ASP A 419 -11.05 -41.11 28.24
C ASP A 419 -10.54 -39.84 27.53
N ASP A 420 -11.46 -38.93 27.19
CA ASP A 420 -11.12 -37.71 26.46
C ASP A 420 -10.17 -36.81 27.24
N ASN A 421 -10.27 -36.78 28.58
CA ASN A 421 -9.37 -36.01 29.44
C ASN A 421 -7.92 -36.52 29.36
N SER A 422 -7.72 -37.84 29.44
CA SER A 422 -6.40 -38.46 29.36
C SER A 422 -5.76 -38.25 28.00
N PHE A 423 -6.56 -38.33 26.92
CA PHE A 423 -6.09 -38.05 25.57
C PHE A 423 -5.68 -36.57 25.39
N VAL A 424 -6.48 -35.63 25.89
CA VAL A 424 -6.16 -34.18 25.86
C VAL A 424 -4.85 -33.91 26.60
N GLN A 425 -4.65 -34.49 27.78
CA GLN A 425 -3.40 -34.34 28.54
C GLN A 425 -2.20 -34.89 27.77
N GLY A 426 -2.36 -36.04 27.09
CA GLY A 426 -1.33 -36.59 26.21
C GLY A 426 -0.97 -35.64 25.06
N ILE A 427 -1.96 -35.07 24.36
CA ILE A 427 -1.71 -34.09 23.29
C ILE A 427 -1.03 -32.82 23.84
N GLN A 428 -1.49 -32.29 24.97
CA GLN A 428 -0.87 -31.13 25.63
C GLN A 428 0.59 -31.39 25.97
N PHE A 429 0.92 -32.59 26.46
CA PHE A 429 2.29 -33.00 26.73
C PHE A 429 3.14 -33.02 25.45
N LEU A 430 2.64 -33.59 24.35
CA LEU A 430 3.38 -33.65 23.08
C LEU A 430 3.65 -32.29 22.47
N ILE A 431 2.70 -31.37 22.63
CA ILE A 431 2.85 -29.97 22.22
C ILE A 431 3.91 -29.30 23.09
N LYS A 432 3.84 -29.49 24.41
CA LYS A 432 4.78 -28.94 25.38
C LYS A 432 6.22 -29.41 25.12
N GLU A 433 6.41 -30.70 24.88
CA GLU A 433 7.72 -31.30 24.60
C GLU A 433 8.17 -31.08 23.14
N ARG A 434 7.42 -30.31 22.34
CA ARG A 434 7.70 -30.02 20.91
C ARG A 434 7.80 -31.27 20.02
N ILE A 435 7.25 -32.40 20.47
CA ILE A 435 7.13 -33.64 19.71
C ILE A 435 6.04 -33.51 18.64
N MET A 436 5.02 -32.70 18.91
CA MET A 436 3.94 -32.36 17.98
C MET A 436 3.87 -30.84 17.80
N LYS A 437 4.11 -30.35 16.58
CA LYS A 437 4.03 -28.92 16.29
C LYS A 437 2.65 -28.59 15.74
N ILE A 438 1.88 -27.78 16.47
CA ILE A 438 0.59 -27.28 15.98
C ILE A 438 0.83 -26.00 15.18
N PRO A 439 0.32 -25.88 13.94
CA PRO A 439 0.35 -24.63 13.19
C PRO A 439 -0.34 -23.50 13.97
N GLN A 440 0.02 -22.24 13.72
CA GLN A 440 -0.52 -21.09 14.46
C GLN A 440 -2.04 -21.14 14.57
N THR A 441 -2.53 -21.08 15.82
CA THR A 441 -3.95 -21.26 16.15
C THR A 441 -4.31 -20.44 17.38
N ALA A 442 -5.28 -19.54 17.23
CA ALA A 442 -5.84 -18.82 18.36
C ALA A 442 -6.73 -19.75 19.20
N GLN A 443 -6.54 -19.75 20.52
CA GLN A 443 -7.38 -20.54 21.42
C GLN A 443 -8.81 -19.96 21.45
N GLY A 444 -9.80 -20.78 21.10
CA GLY A 444 -11.21 -20.38 21.09
C GLY A 444 -11.79 -20.12 22.49
N SER A 445 -12.90 -19.38 22.53
CA SER A 445 -13.59 -18.96 23.77
C SER A 445 -14.54 -20.01 24.37
N GLY A 446 -14.44 -21.27 23.93
CA GLY A 446 -15.32 -22.37 24.36
C GLY A 446 -15.22 -22.71 25.86
N SER A 447 -16.25 -23.39 26.37
CA SER A 447 -16.40 -23.73 27.81
C SER A 447 -15.33 -24.70 28.35
N GLY A 448 -14.46 -25.25 27.51
CA GLY A 448 -13.46 -26.25 27.91
C GLY A 448 -14.09 -27.55 28.40
N SER A 449 -15.33 -27.86 27.99
CA SER A 449 -15.83 -29.23 28.13
C SER A 449 -14.93 -30.09 27.25
N ASN A 450 -13.97 -30.80 27.82
CA ASN A 450 -13.08 -31.76 27.15
C ASN A 450 -13.86 -32.95 26.54
N GLN A 451 -15.16 -32.82 26.29
CA GLN A 451 -16.00 -33.75 25.56
C GLN A 451 -15.70 -33.57 24.08
N ILE A 452 -14.91 -34.48 23.54
CA ILE A 452 -14.46 -34.40 22.16
C ILE A 452 -15.53 -35.00 21.24
N PRO A 453 -15.93 -34.31 20.15
CA PRO A 453 -16.87 -34.86 19.18
C PRO A 453 -16.43 -36.22 18.61
N ALA A 454 -17.38 -37.14 18.44
CA ALA A 454 -17.11 -38.52 18.00
C ALA A 454 -16.41 -38.63 16.63
N TRP A 455 -16.55 -37.63 15.76
CA TRP A 455 -15.86 -37.61 14.46
C TRP A 455 -14.33 -37.45 14.62
N ILE A 456 -13.85 -36.82 15.70
CA ILE A 456 -12.41 -36.73 15.99
C ILE A 456 -11.86 -38.08 16.45
N LYS A 457 -12.64 -38.87 17.21
CA LYS A 457 -12.26 -40.26 17.57
C LYS A 457 -12.07 -41.12 16.32
N THR A 458 -12.87 -40.87 15.29
CA THR A 458 -12.73 -41.51 13.98
C THR A 458 -11.42 -41.11 13.30
N ASN A 459 -11.04 -39.83 13.36
CA ASN A 459 -9.76 -39.35 12.84
C ASN A 459 -8.55 -39.93 13.60
N ALA A 460 -8.63 -40.03 14.93
CA ALA A 460 -7.58 -40.69 15.73
C ALA A 460 -7.44 -42.18 15.41
N LYS A 461 -8.56 -42.89 15.17
CA LYS A 461 -8.55 -44.28 14.68
C LYS A 461 -7.83 -44.39 13.34
N TRP A 462 -8.19 -43.53 12.39
CA TRP A 462 -7.58 -43.53 11.06
C TRP A 462 -6.10 -43.17 11.11
N TRP A 463 -5.70 -42.25 11.99
CA TRP A 463 -4.30 -41.90 12.18
C TRP A 463 -3.49 -43.06 12.78
N ALA A 464 -4.04 -43.75 13.78
CA ALA A 464 -3.41 -44.92 14.40
C ALA A 464 -3.31 -46.13 13.45
N GLU A 465 -4.25 -46.28 12.52
CA GLU A 465 -4.24 -47.30 11.46
C GLU A 465 -3.38 -46.89 10.25
N GLY A 466 -2.77 -45.70 10.26
CA GLY A 466 -1.96 -45.19 9.14
C GLY A 466 -2.76 -44.76 7.90
N LYS A 467 -4.09 -44.59 8.04
CA LYS A 467 -5.01 -44.18 6.97
C LYS A 467 -5.03 -42.67 6.72
N ILE A 468 -4.59 -41.86 7.68
CA ILE A 468 -4.32 -40.42 7.49
C ILE A 468 -2.91 -40.11 8.01
N ASP A 469 -2.27 -39.10 7.41
CA ASP A 469 -0.92 -38.69 7.76
C ASP A 469 -0.88 -37.84 9.05
N ASP A 470 0.32 -37.64 9.59
CA ASP A 470 0.55 -36.89 10.83
C ASP A 470 0.06 -35.44 10.72
N ASN A 471 0.12 -34.85 9.52
CA ASN A 471 -0.37 -33.51 9.25
C ASN A 471 -1.90 -33.40 9.28
N SER A 472 -2.60 -34.36 8.68
CA SER A 472 -4.07 -34.42 8.72
C SER A 472 -4.57 -34.58 10.15
N PHE A 473 -3.86 -35.35 10.97
CA PHE A 473 -4.18 -35.49 12.38
C PHE A 473 -3.91 -34.20 13.17
N VAL A 474 -2.77 -33.55 12.95
CA VAL A 474 -2.41 -32.27 13.58
C VAL A 474 -3.42 -31.16 13.24
N GLN A 475 -3.94 -31.11 12.00
CA GLN A 475 -5.01 -30.19 11.63
C GLN A 475 -6.32 -30.43 12.41
N GLY A 476 -6.63 -31.68 12.74
CA GLY A 476 -7.75 -32.02 13.62
C GLY A 476 -7.56 -31.49 15.05
N ILE A 477 -6.34 -31.60 15.59
CA ILE A 477 -5.97 -31.02 16.89
C ILE A 477 -6.02 -29.49 16.85
N GLN A 478 -5.55 -28.90 15.75
CA GLN A 478 -5.63 -27.47 15.49
C GLN A 478 -7.07 -26.94 15.57
N PHE A 479 -8.01 -27.65 14.93
CA PHE A 479 -9.42 -27.31 14.98
C PHE A 479 -9.99 -27.34 16.40
N LEU A 480 -9.63 -28.35 17.21
CA LEU A 480 -10.10 -28.44 18.61
C LEU A 480 -9.64 -27.27 19.47
N ILE A 481 -8.42 -26.79 19.25
CA ILE A 481 -7.88 -25.62 19.95
C ILE A 481 -8.59 -24.35 19.50
N LYS A 482 -8.82 -24.21 18.18
CA LYS A 482 -9.52 -23.06 17.59
C LYS A 482 -10.95 -22.90 18.08
N GLU A 483 -11.69 -24.00 18.18
CA GLU A 483 -13.09 -23.99 18.64
C GLU A 483 -13.21 -23.93 20.17
N GLY A 484 -12.09 -23.91 20.91
CA GLY A 484 -12.09 -23.85 22.37
C GLY A 484 -12.57 -25.14 23.05
N ILE A 485 -12.55 -26.25 22.33
CA ILE A 485 -12.84 -27.61 22.83
C ILE A 485 -11.63 -28.15 23.60
N MET A 486 -10.42 -27.82 23.15
CA MET A 486 -9.15 -28.15 23.80
C MET A 486 -8.43 -26.85 24.20
N LYS A 487 -7.96 -26.77 25.45
CA LYS A 487 -7.10 -25.67 25.91
C LYS A 487 -5.66 -26.13 25.98
N ILE A 488 -4.71 -25.25 25.68
CA ILE A 488 -3.28 -25.51 25.85
C ILE A 488 -2.72 -24.56 26.92
N PRO A 489 -1.96 -25.05 27.92
CA PRO A 489 -1.35 -24.18 28.91
C PRO A 489 -0.38 -23.19 28.25
N GLN A 490 -0.46 -21.92 28.62
CA GLN A 490 0.27 -20.80 28.02
C GLN A 490 1.80 -20.84 28.23
N ALA A 491 2.33 -21.89 28.85
CA ALA A 491 3.75 -22.03 29.24
C ALA A 491 4.64 -22.79 28.24
N ALA A 492 4.16 -23.09 27.02
CA ALA A 492 4.93 -23.84 26.01
C ALA A 492 5.68 -22.96 24.98
N GLN A 493 5.65 -21.63 25.12
CA GLN A 493 6.34 -20.73 24.19
C GLN A 493 7.80 -20.44 24.59
N ASP A 494 8.21 -20.55 25.87
CA ASP A 494 9.54 -20.09 26.33
C ASP A 494 10.26 -20.95 27.41
N SER A 495 10.20 -22.29 27.38
CA SER A 495 11.09 -23.10 28.25
C SER A 495 11.90 -24.17 27.52
N GLU A 496 13.14 -24.37 27.97
CA GLU A 496 14.10 -25.33 27.45
C GLU A 496 13.67 -26.78 27.69
N SER A 497 14.04 -27.65 26.73
CA SER A 497 13.78 -29.09 26.72
C SER A 497 14.44 -29.79 27.92
N SER A 498 13.62 -30.38 28.80
CA SER A 498 14.08 -31.45 29.68
C SER A 498 14.16 -32.72 28.82
N GLY A 499 15.35 -33.21 28.49
CA GLY A 499 15.59 -34.36 27.59
C GLY A 499 15.09 -35.72 28.11
N TYR A 500 13.86 -35.78 28.60
CA TYR A 500 13.23 -36.97 29.16
C TYR A 500 12.33 -37.62 28.10
N VAL A 501 12.62 -38.89 27.79
CA VAL A 501 11.78 -39.75 26.97
C VAL A 501 11.09 -40.75 27.89
N PRO A 502 9.79 -40.59 28.23
CA PRO A 502 9.05 -41.63 28.92
C PRO A 502 8.78 -42.80 27.97
N GLN A 503 9.01 -44.02 28.44
CA GLN A 503 8.83 -45.22 27.62
C GLN A 503 7.36 -45.63 27.48
N ASN A 504 6.45 -45.06 28.28
CA ASN A 504 4.98 -45.03 28.12
C ASN A 504 4.42 -43.95 29.06
N LEU A 505 3.49 -43.11 28.60
CA LEU A 505 2.91 -42.03 29.41
C LEU A 505 1.78 -42.48 30.37
N PHE A 506 1.46 -43.78 30.40
CA PHE A 506 0.29 -44.31 31.12
C PHE A 506 0.51 -45.70 31.75
N ASP A 507 1.75 -46.07 32.08
CA ASP A 507 2.00 -47.16 33.03
C ASP A 507 2.02 -46.64 34.47
#